data_AF-A0A0D0C7W8-F1
#
_entry.id   AF-A0A0D0C7W8-F1
#
_cell.length_a   1.000
_cell.length_b   1.000
_cell.length_c   1.000
_cell.angle_alpha   90.00
_cell.angle_beta   90.00
_cell.angle_gamma   90.00
#
_symmetry.space_group_name_H-M   'P 1'
#
loop_
_entity.id
_entity.type
_entity.pdbx_description
1 polymer ?
#
loop_
_entity_poly.entity_id
_entity_poly.type
_entity_poly.pdbx_seq_one_letter_code
_entity_poly.pdbx_strand_id
1 'polypeptide(L)'
;MIRTNVLLSAAALFGSCFLPLANAHGQIKGVLANGVYNDGPNIYYSGDSKNAATAVRVMYQASGPSYNLPTDFTDDSKMACEGASGAPKTIQVTAGSDIRIDWVGATSELLNKPGTGNVNWASGEFPWVHAMGTVATYIAPCTNGDCTSFDASQASWVKLQMDGLDMSQSISNDLRNTMAGKPEPYYPTGAGLWGMAKFVQDGSQATVTIPSGLKNGQYLVRHELMAVHNPLKDGDSTTGPQVYNGCIQFEVIGGGEVELPEGTKAGSLYAPDGDFAKYNVYSDNGAGFTNPGPAVWNGASSSGSSSSSSSSSSSSSSSSSDSGSSASADSSSADSASATATAATSSADASAATPTYAYPSFSSSSSSSSSSSSSSSSSSNSSSSSGHCKRRKRSPSAADAPAKRRPTNPLQMTRRNLNKALHARRHSSSLLH
;
A
#
# COMPACT_ATOMS: atom_id res chain seq x y z
N MET A 1 21.71 51.67 -54.69
CA MET A 1 20.67 51.27 -53.71
C MET A 1 19.99 50.03 -54.25
N ILE A 2 20.13 48.88 -53.58
CA ILE A 2 19.15 47.78 -53.49
C ILE A 2 19.74 46.89 -52.37
N ARG A 3 19.11 46.94 -51.19
CA ARG A 3 19.41 46.02 -50.08
C ARG A 3 18.43 44.87 -50.20
N THR A 4 18.93 43.67 -50.46
CA THR A 4 18.17 42.42 -50.36
C THR A 4 18.08 42.02 -48.90
N ASN A 5 16.89 42.16 -48.31
CA ASN A 5 16.56 41.61 -47.01
C ASN A 5 16.25 40.11 -47.17
N VAL A 6 17.08 39.25 -46.59
CA VAL A 6 16.76 37.84 -46.38
C VAL A 6 15.93 37.74 -45.11
N LEU A 7 14.63 37.47 -45.26
CA LEU A 7 13.73 37.11 -44.16
C LEU A 7 14.00 35.65 -43.78
N LEU A 8 14.68 35.45 -42.65
CA LEU A 8 14.83 34.15 -42.00
C LEU A 8 13.58 33.91 -41.13
N SER A 9 12.65 33.09 -41.61
CA SER A 9 11.51 32.63 -40.80
C SER A 9 11.99 31.61 -39.76
N ALA A 10 12.12 32.04 -38.51
CA ALA A 10 12.30 31.14 -37.38
C ALA A 10 10.95 30.50 -37.01
N ALA A 11 10.68 29.31 -37.56
CA ALA A 11 9.60 28.46 -37.08
C ALA A 11 10.04 27.82 -35.75
N ALA A 12 9.61 28.41 -34.63
CA ALA A 12 9.75 27.81 -33.32
C ALA A 12 8.82 26.60 -33.21
N LEU A 13 9.37 25.40 -33.42
CA LEU A 13 8.74 24.15 -33.02
C LEU A 13 8.72 24.10 -31.49
N PHE A 14 7.62 24.56 -30.88
CA PHE A 14 7.27 24.19 -29.52
C PHE A 14 6.94 22.69 -29.51
N GLY A 15 7.98 21.87 -29.40
CA GLY A 15 7.84 20.49 -28.99
C GLY A 15 7.40 20.50 -27.53
N SER A 16 6.10 20.48 -27.28
CA SER A 16 5.55 20.13 -25.98
C SER A 16 6.05 18.73 -25.65
N CYS A 17 7.12 18.65 -24.84
CA CYS A 17 7.48 17.44 -24.16
C CYS A 17 6.32 17.13 -23.20
N PHE A 18 5.36 16.35 -23.68
CA PHE A 18 4.47 15.62 -22.80
C PHE A 18 5.35 14.66 -22.00
N LEU A 19 5.85 15.13 -20.86
CA LEU A 19 6.30 14.23 -19.82
C LEU A 19 5.08 13.34 -19.50
N PRO A 20 5.17 12.01 -19.65
CA PRO A 20 4.14 11.17 -19.11
C PRO A 20 4.12 11.45 -17.61
N LEU A 21 2.98 11.95 -17.11
CA LEU A 21 2.69 11.95 -15.68
C LEU A 21 2.75 10.48 -15.24
N ALA A 22 3.90 10.06 -14.70
CA ALA A 22 4.05 8.74 -14.13
C ALA A 22 3.30 8.72 -12.80
N ASN A 23 1.98 8.56 -12.88
CA ASN A 23 1.08 8.48 -11.73
C ASN A 23 0.87 7.02 -11.29
N ALA A 24 1.95 6.26 -11.21
CA ALA A 24 1.91 4.96 -10.56
C ALA A 24 3.13 4.90 -9.64
N HIS A 25 2.92 4.59 -8.37
CA HIS A 25 3.98 4.43 -7.38
C HIS A 25 4.11 2.95 -6.96
N GLY A 26 3.09 2.13 -7.20
CA GLY A 26 3.15 0.67 -7.15
C GLY A 26 1.85 0.05 -6.67
N GLN A 27 1.75 -1.27 -6.76
CA GLN A 27 0.56 -2.01 -6.33
C GLN A 27 0.95 -3.33 -5.67
N ILE A 28 -0.02 -3.96 -4.99
CA ILE A 28 0.10 -5.36 -4.61
C ILE A 28 0.14 -6.22 -5.89
N LYS A 29 1.27 -6.87 -6.12
CA LYS A 29 1.53 -7.78 -7.23
C LYS A 29 0.81 -9.12 -7.04
N GLY A 30 0.67 -9.56 -5.79
CA GLY A 30 0.02 -10.81 -5.46
C GLY A 30 0.32 -11.26 -4.03
N VAL A 31 -0.22 -12.42 -3.68
CA VAL A 31 -0.12 -12.97 -2.33
C VAL A 31 0.19 -14.46 -2.40
N LEU A 32 1.27 -14.89 -1.73
CA LEU A 32 1.49 -16.29 -1.41
C LEU A 32 0.75 -16.64 -0.12
N ALA A 33 -0.21 -17.55 -0.19
CA ALA A 33 -0.91 -18.09 0.97
C ALA A 33 -1.00 -19.60 0.84
N ASN A 34 -0.74 -20.33 1.93
CA ASN A 34 -0.78 -21.80 1.96
C ASN A 34 0.03 -22.46 0.82
N GLY A 35 1.16 -21.87 0.45
CA GLY A 35 2.02 -22.34 -0.65
C GLY A 35 1.50 -22.06 -2.07
N VAL A 36 0.35 -21.39 -2.21
CA VAL A 36 -0.25 -21.04 -3.52
C VAL A 36 -0.11 -19.54 -3.76
N TYR A 37 0.53 -19.17 -4.86
CA TYR A 37 0.65 -17.77 -5.26
C TYR A 37 -0.59 -17.32 -6.01
N ASN A 38 -1.18 -16.22 -5.57
CA ASN A 38 -2.38 -15.63 -6.14
C ASN A 38 -2.02 -14.27 -6.73
N ASP A 39 -2.14 -14.15 -8.05
CA ASP A 39 -1.86 -12.90 -8.75
C ASP A 39 -2.78 -11.77 -8.29
N GLY A 40 -2.21 -10.58 -8.12
CA GLY A 40 -2.92 -9.31 -8.00
C GLY A 40 -3.45 -8.83 -9.36
N PRO A 41 -4.27 -7.77 -9.37
CA PRO A 41 -4.77 -7.18 -10.59
C PRO A 41 -3.67 -6.51 -11.43
N ASN A 42 -3.98 -6.30 -12.70
CA ASN A 42 -3.28 -5.39 -13.58
C ASN A 42 -4.02 -4.05 -13.65
N ILE A 43 -3.52 -3.05 -12.93
CA ILE A 43 -4.09 -1.68 -12.89
C ILE A 43 -3.90 -0.90 -14.20
N TYR A 44 -3.01 -1.34 -15.09
CA TYR A 44 -2.72 -0.67 -16.35
C TYR A 44 -3.67 -1.11 -17.47
N TYR A 45 -4.24 -2.32 -17.36
CA TYR A 45 -5.14 -2.87 -18.36
C TYR A 45 -6.36 -3.52 -17.71
N SER A 46 -7.50 -2.82 -17.76
CA SER A 46 -8.74 -3.28 -17.13
C SER A 46 -9.25 -4.61 -17.68
N GLY A 47 -9.00 -4.91 -18.96
CA GLY A 47 -9.38 -6.15 -19.64
C GLY A 47 -8.46 -7.34 -19.36
N ASP A 48 -7.45 -7.20 -18.50
CA ASP A 48 -6.55 -8.30 -18.14
C ASP A 48 -7.32 -9.42 -17.42
N SER A 49 -7.08 -10.66 -17.84
CA SER A 49 -7.67 -11.85 -17.21
C SER A 49 -7.37 -11.96 -15.70
N LYS A 50 -6.24 -11.40 -15.23
CA LYS A 50 -5.91 -11.33 -13.79
C LYS A 50 -6.95 -10.57 -12.99
N ASN A 51 -7.54 -9.51 -13.56
CA ASN A 51 -8.55 -8.69 -12.88
C ASN A 51 -9.85 -9.47 -12.61
N ALA A 52 -10.14 -10.50 -13.41
CA ALA A 52 -11.28 -11.39 -13.20
C ALA A 52 -10.96 -12.59 -12.27
N ALA A 53 -9.69 -12.78 -11.91
CA ALA A 53 -9.21 -13.99 -11.25
C ALA A 53 -8.51 -13.76 -9.91
N THR A 54 -8.44 -12.51 -9.44
CA THR A 54 -7.70 -12.10 -8.24
C THR A 54 -8.59 -11.97 -7.00
N ALA A 55 -7.98 -12.10 -5.83
CA ALA A 55 -8.56 -11.73 -4.53
C ALA A 55 -8.06 -10.39 -3.99
N VAL A 56 -7.15 -9.73 -4.73
CA VAL A 56 -6.66 -8.39 -4.42
C VAL A 56 -7.59 -7.38 -5.09
N ARG A 57 -8.10 -6.41 -4.34
CA ARG A 57 -8.93 -5.33 -4.88
C ARG A 57 -8.08 -4.42 -5.76
N VAL A 58 -8.66 -3.95 -6.87
CA VAL A 58 -7.98 -3.01 -7.79
C VAL A 58 -7.82 -1.67 -7.08
N MET A 59 -6.61 -1.40 -6.57
CA MET A 59 -6.32 -0.24 -5.72
C MET A 59 -6.72 1.08 -6.39
N TYR A 60 -6.26 1.30 -7.62
CA TYR A 60 -6.58 2.50 -8.38
C TYR A 60 -6.45 2.22 -9.88
N GLN A 61 -6.99 3.09 -10.74
CA GLN A 61 -6.67 3.05 -12.17
C GLN A 61 -5.35 3.77 -12.40
N ALA A 62 -4.46 3.25 -13.25
CA ALA A 62 -3.11 3.80 -13.44
C ALA A 62 -3.03 5.29 -13.84
N SER A 63 -4.15 5.91 -14.25
CA SER A 63 -4.25 7.35 -14.54
C SER A 63 -4.67 8.21 -13.34
N GLY A 64 -5.15 7.59 -12.25
CA GLY A 64 -5.59 8.25 -11.02
C GLY A 64 -4.44 8.42 -10.01
N PRO A 65 -4.66 9.23 -8.95
CA PRO A 65 -3.73 9.29 -7.83
C PRO A 65 -3.51 7.90 -7.25
N SER A 66 -2.26 7.59 -6.91
CA SER A 66 -1.81 6.25 -6.49
C SER A 66 -1.52 6.15 -5.00
N TYR A 67 -1.96 7.14 -4.22
CA TYR A 67 -1.78 7.24 -2.77
C TYR A 67 -2.79 8.21 -2.17
N ASN A 68 -2.99 8.08 -0.86
CA ASN A 68 -3.74 9.00 -0.03
C ASN A 68 -2.83 10.01 0.67
N LEU A 69 -3.27 11.27 0.72
CA LEU A 69 -2.61 12.37 1.42
C LEU A 69 -3.34 12.68 2.74
N PRO A 70 -2.77 13.54 3.63
CA PRO A 70 -3.44 13.91 4.88
C PRO A 70 -4.87 14.45 4.70
N THR A 71 -5.16 15.10 3.57
CA THR A 71 -6.52 15.56 3.23
C THR A 71 -7.53 14.44 3.01
N ASP A 72 -7.07 13.22 2.75
CA ASP A 72 -7.89 12.04 2.54
C ASP A 72 -8.06 11.22 3.82
N PHE A 73 -7.32 11.53 4.91
CA PHE A 73 -7.29 10.69 6.12
C PHE A 73 -8.63 10.57 6.85
N THR A 74 -9.60 11.43 6.57
CA THR A 74 -10.98 11.34 7.10
C THR A 74 -11.96 10.66 6.17
N ASP A 75 -11.55 10.29 4.95
CA ASP A 75 -12.39 9.62 3.96
C ASP A 75 -12.29 8.10 4.11
N ASP A 76 -13.32 7.48 4.69
CA ASP A 76 -13.36 6.03 4.90
C ASP A 76 -13.22 5.23 3.59
N SER A 77 -13.75 5.73 2.47
CA SER A 77 -13.70 5.03 1.19
C SER A 77 -12.27 4.97 0.66
N LYS A 78 -11.59 6.11 0.64
CA LYS A 78 -10.19 6.22 0.20
C LYS A 78 -9.25 5.47 1.15
N MET A 79 -9.39 5.71 2.45
CA MET A 79 -8.47 5.13 3.44
C MET A 79 -8.65 3.63 3.64
N ALA A 80 -9.82 3.05 3.34
CA ALA A 80 -10.03 1.61 3.46
C ALA A 80 -9.22 0.86 2.40
N CYS A 81 -9.56 1.04 1.13
CA CYS A 81 -8.99 0.29 0.00
C CYS A 81 -8.88 1.16 -1.26
N GLU A 82 -8.57 2.46 -1.14
CA GLU A 82 -8.47 3.40 -2.27
C GLU A 82 -9.81 3.52 -3.06
N GLY A 83 -10.94 3.36 -2.34
CA GLY A 83 -12.28 3.33 -2.95
C GLY A 83 -12.57 2.09 -3.80
N ALA A 84 -11.72 1.06 -3.74
CA ALA A 84 -11.85 -0.12 -4.58
C ALA A 84 -13.09 -0.96 -4.25
N SER A 85 -13.77 -1.42 -5.31
CA SER A 85 -14.82 -2.44 -5.22
C SER A 85 -14.28 -3.78 -4.74
N GLY A 86 -15.19 -4.68 -4.34
CA GLY A 86 -14.85 -6.07 -4.08
C GLY A 86 -14.10 -6.74 -5.24
N ALA A 87 -13.12 -7.57 -4.89
CA ALA A 87 -12.42 -8.42 -5.84
C ALA A 87 -13.29 -9.65 -6.17
N PRO A 88 -13.14 -10.27 -7.35
CA PRO A 88 -13.99 -11.38 -7.78
C PRO A 88 -13.86 -12.67 -6.96
N LYS A 89 -12.80 -12.80 -6.15
CA LYS A 89 -12.51 -14.02 -5.39
C LYS A 89 -12.08 -13.74 -3.97
N THR A 90 -12.15 -14.79 -3.17
CA THR A 90 -11.55 -14.90 -1.85
C THR A 90 -10.55 -16.05 -1.90
N ILE A 91 -9.40 -15.94 -1.23
CA ILE A 91 -8.43 -17.04 -1.12
C ILE A 91 -8.47 -17.65 0.27
N GLN A 92 -8.35 -18.97 0.38
CA GLN A 92 -8.29 -19.64 1.67
C GLN A 92 -6.94 -19.43 2.33
N VAL A 93 -6.96 -19.09 3.62
CA VAL A 93 -5.77 -18.93 4.45
C VAL A 93 -5.96 -19.71 5.75
N THR A 94 -4.98 -20.51 6.13
CA THR A 94 -5.05 -21.27 7.38
C THR A 94 -4.68 -20.35 8.55
N ALA A 95 -5.51 -20.31 9.59
CA ALA A 95 -5.16 -19.59 10.81
C ALA A 95 -3.82 -20.10 11.38
N GLY A 96 -2.94 -19.19 11.79
CA GLY A 96 -1.59 -19.50 12.27
C GLY A 96 -0.54 -19.63 11.17
N SER A 97 -0.93 -19.62 9.89
CA SER A 97 0.03 -19.60 8.79
C SER A 97 0.49 -18.18 8.45
N ASP A 98 1.64 -18.12 7.79
CA ASP A 98 2.14 -16.88 7.20
C ASP A 98 1.58 -16.71 5.80
N ILE A 99 1.19 -15.47 5.49
CA ILE A 99 1.01 -15.00 4.12
C ILE A 99 2.20 -14.11 3.74
N ARG A 100 2.56 -14.12 2.46
CA ARG A 100 3.52 -13.17 1.89
C ARG A 100 2.81 -12.29 0.88
N ILE A 101 2.86 -10.98 1.08
CA ILE A 101 2.28 -9.96 0.22
C ILE A 101 3.42 -9.35 -0.60
N ASP A 102 3.37 -9.52 -1.91
CA ASP A 102 4.39 -9.02 -2.83
C ASP A 102 3.88 -7.72 -3.46
N TRP A 103 4.71 -6.68 -3.46
CA TRP A 103 4.44 -5.44 -4.19
C TRP A 103 5.27 -5.33 -5.44
N VAL A 104 4.79 -4.53 -6.38
CA VAL A 104 5.53 -4.10 -7.56
C VAL A 104 5.51 -2.57 -7.62
N GLY A 105 6.68 -1.98 -7.75
CA GLY A 105 6.88 -0.55 -8.01
C GLY A 105 6.71 -0.21 -9.50
N ALA A 106 6.63 1.08 -9.81
CA ALA A 106 6.38 1.55 -11.17
C ALA A 106 7.62 1.92 -11.98
N THR A 107 8.80 1.98 -11.36
CA THR A 107 10.04 2.45 -12.01
C THR A 107 11.16 1.44 -11.85
N SER A 108 12.02 1.34 -12.87
CA SER A 108 13.16 0.42 -12.89
C SER A 108 14.35 0.88 -12.05
N GLU A 109 14.21 1.95 -11.26
CA GLU A 109 15.32 2.63 -10.59
C GLU A 109 16.11 1.68 -9.67
N LEU A 110 15.40 0.80 -8.97
CA LEU A 110 15.97 -0.18 -8.04
C LEU A 110 16.15 -1.57 -8.64
N LEU A 111 15.81 -1.77 -9.91
CA LEU A 111 15.93 -3.08 -10.55
C LEU A 111 17.38 -3.57 -10.53
N ASN A 112 17.60 -4.77 -9.97
CA ASN A 112 18.90 -5.43 -9.86
C ASN A 112 19.97 -4.59 -9.14
N LYS A 113 19.57 -3.70 -8.23
CA LYS A 113 20.51 -2.94 -7.41
C LYS A 113 20.92 -3.73 -6.16
N PRO A 114 22.18 -3.60 -5.70
CA PRO A 114 22.59 -4.21 -4.43
C PRO A 114 21.70 -3.77 -3.27
N GLY A 115 21.32 -4.72 -2.41
CA GLY A 115 20.57 -4.46 -1.19
C GLY A 115 19.06 -4.26 -1.36
N THR A 116 18.47 -4.48 -2.55
CA THR A 116 17.01 -4.37 -2.80
C THR A 116 16.29 -5.72 -2.84
N GLY A 117 16.82 -6.71 -2.12
CA GLY A 117 16.33 -8.08 -2.12
C GLY A 117 16.67 -8.89 -3.38
N ASN A 118 16.76 -10.21 -3.22
CA ASN A 118 17.06 -11.14 -4.30
C ASN A 118 15.76 -11.71 -4.91
N VAL A 119 14.96 -10.85 -5.54
CA VAL A 119 13.77 -11.26 -6.27
C VAL A 119 14.05 -11.19 -7.76
N ASN A 120 13.82 -12.28 -8.49
CA ASN A 120 13.88 -12.27 -9.94
C ASN A 120 12.62 -11.55 -10.47
N TRP A 121 12.76 -10.25 -10.75
CA TRP A 121 11.70 -9.43 -11.30
C TRP A 121 11.45 -9.80 -12.76
N ALA A 122 10.22 -10.17 -13.10
CA ALA A 122 9.86 -10.42 -14.48
C ALA A 122 9.98 -9.13 -15.30
N SER A 123 10.11 -9.26 -16.62
CA SER A 123 10.19 -8.09 -17.53
C SER A 123 9.00 -7.16 -17.32
N GLY A 124 9.29 -5.93 -16.87
CA GLY A 124 8.27 -4.90 -16.62
C GLY A 124 7.79 -4.79 -15.17
N GLU A 125 8.35 -5.57 -14.24
CA GLU A 125 8.11 -5.44 -12.80
C GLU A 125 9.35 -4.86 -12.10
N PHE A 126 9.14 -4.09 -11.03
CA PHE A 126 10.22 -3.41 -10.33
C PHE A 126 10.06 -3.42 -8.81
N PRO A 127 11.16 -3.30 -8.04
CA PRO A 127 11.07 -3.08 -6.60
C PRO A 127 10.37 -1.77 -6.25
N TRP A 128 9.78 -1.74 -5.07
CA TRP A 128 9.31 -0.53 -4.43
C TRP A 128 10.46 0.45 -4.17
N VAL A 129 10.22 1.76 -4.33
CA VAL A 129 11.30 2.76 -4.39
C VAL A 129 11.46 3.64 -3.15
N HIS A 130 10.42 3.80 -2.33
CA HIS A 130 10.49 4.63 -1.12
C HIS A 130 10.94 3.80 0.08
N ALA A 131 12.04 4.20 0.72
CA ALA A 131 12.60 3.51 1.88
C ALA A 131 12.32 4.22 3.22
N MET A 132 11.79 5.45 3.19
CA MET A 132 11.45 6.22 4.39
C MET A 132 9.97 6.05 4.73
N GLY A 133 9.70 5.44 5.88
CA GLY A 133 8.35 5.25 6.36
C GLY A 133 8.11 3.87 6.93
N THR A 134 6.84 3.55 7.11
CA THR A 134 6.41 2.38 7.85
C THR A 134 5.57 1.43 7.00
N VAL A 135 5.53 0.17 7.38
CA VAL A 135 4.70 -0.86 6.74
C VAL A 135 3.75 -1.42 7.78
N ALA A 136 2.46 -1.49 7.46
CA ALA A 136 1.47 -2.01 8.38
C ALA A 136 0.47 -2.93 7.69
N THR A 137 -0.05 -3.87 8.46
CA THR A 137 -1.12 -4.77 8.00
C THR A 137 -2.25 -4.75 9.01
N TYR A 138 -3.47 -4.62 8.50
CA TYR A 138 -4.72 -4.63 9.25
C TYR A 138 -5.63 -5.72 8.73
N ILE A 139 -6.56 -6.14 9.57
CA ILE A 139 -7.60 -7.10 9.24
C ILE A 139 -8.96 -6.57 9.71
N ALA A 140 -10.01 -6.87 8.95
CA ALA A 140 -11.39 -6.59 9.31
C ALA A 140 -12.30 -7.73 8.82
N PRO A 141 -13.34 -8.11 9.58
CA PRO A 141 -14.29 -9.11 9.11
C PRO A 141 -15.21 -8.50 8.05
N CYS A 142 -15.55 -9.27 7.02
CA CYS A 142 -16.61 -8.90 6.08
C CYS A 142 -17.96 -9.19 6.75
N THR A 143 -18.60 -8.17 7.32
CA THR A 143 -19.77 -8.34 8.21
C THR A 143 -21.03 -8.82 7.48
N ASN A 144 -21.05 -8.73 6.15
CA ASN A 144 -22.06 -9.36 5.29
C ASN A 144 -21.79 -10.86 5.02
N GLY A 145 -20.67 -11.40 5.51
CA GLY A 145 -20.22 -12.78 5.27
C GLY A 145 -19.55 -13.03 3.92
N ASP A 146 -19.42 -12.01 3.06
CA ASP A 146 -18.92 -12.15 1.69
C ASP A 146 -18.06 -10.94 1.29
N CYS A 147 -16.74 -11.12 1.26
CA CYS A 147 -15.83 -10.04 0.92
C CYS A 147 -15.91 -9.59 -0.54
N THR A 148 -16.45 -10.41 -1.44
CA THR A 148 -16.57 -10.05 -2.87
C THR A 148 -17.61 -8.95 -3.12
N SER A 149 -18.54 -8.78 -2.18
CA SER A 149 -19.58 -7.73 -2.23
C SER A 149 -19.51 -6.74 -1.06
N PHE A 150 -18.60 -6.95 -0.10
CA PHE A 150 -18.48 -6.11 1.09
C PHE A 150 -17.96 -4.70 0.77
N ASP A 151 -18.62 -3.68 1.29
CA ASP A 151 -18.15 -2.28 1.23
C ASP A 151 -17.05 -2.06 2.28
N ALA A 152 -15.82 -1.85 1.81
CA ALA A 152 -14.67 -1.70 2.69
C ALA A 152 -14.69 -0.40 3.51
N SER A 153 -15.45 0.63 3.10
CA SER A 153 -15.63 1.84 3.92
C SER A 153 -16.35 1.55 5.24
N GLN A 154 -17.10 0.45 5.30
CA GLN A 154 -17.81 0.01 6.50
C GLN A 154 -16.95 -0.83 7.44
N ALA A 155 -15.76 -1.26 7.01
CA ALA A 155 -14.85 -2.07 7.81
C ALA A 155 -14.40 -1.35 9.09
N SER A 156 -14.09 -2.14 10.12
CA SER A 156 -13.42 -1.67 11.34
C SER A 156 -12.11 -2.44 11.47
N TRP A 157 -10.99 -1.75 11.39
CA TRP A 157 -9.67 -2.31 11.15
C TRP A 157 -8.92 -2.58 12.45
N VAL A 158 -8.44 -3.80 12.61
CA VAL A 158 -7.55 -4.23 13.70
C VAL A 158 -6.15 -4.40 13.12
N LYS A 159 -5.16 -3.76 13.74
CA LYS A 159 -3.77 -3.84 13.27
C LYS A 159 -3.14 -5.17 13.67
N LEU A 160 -2.64 -5.93 12.70
CA LEU A 160 -1.92 -7.19 12.91
C LEU A 160 -0.42 -7.00 13.06
N GLN A 161 0.15 -6.05 12.32
CA GLN A 161 1.60 -5.85 12.27
C GLN A 161 1.94 -4.40 11.98
N MET A 162 3.08 -3.96 12.53
CA MET A 162 3.70 -2.66 12.27
C MET A 162 5.21 -2.81 12.21
N ASP A 163 5.80 -2.63 11.03
CA ASP A 163 7.23 -2.37 10.86
C ASP A 163 7.43 -0.85 10.86
N GLY A 164 7.90 -0.35 12.00
CA GLY A 164 8.10 1.07 12.31
C GLY A 164 9.48 1.62 11.99
N LEU A 165 9.93 2.62 12.75
CA LEU A 165 11.34 3.02 12.79
C LEU A 165 12.04 2.34 13.98
N ASP A 166 13.08 1.56 13.70
CA ASP A 166 13.94 0.96 14.73
C ASP A 166 15.31 1.65 14.78
N MET A 167 15.52 2.47 15.82
CA MET A 167 16.77 3.22 16.03
C MET A 167 17.95 2.37 16.48
N SER A 168 17.74 1.09 16.82
CA SER A 168 18.80 0.15 17.17
C SER A 168 19.40 -0.57 15.96
N GLN A 169 18.73 -0.49 14.82
CA GLN A 169 19.11 -1.18 13.58
C GLN A 169 19.46 -0.18 12.47
N SER A 170 20.11 -0.68 11.42
CA SER A 170 20.41 0.11 10.23
C SER A 170 20.29 -0.75 8.97
N ILE A 171 20.05 -0.10 7.84
CA ILE A 171 20.09 -0.76 6.54
C ILE A 171 21.49 -1.28 6.22
N SER A 172 21.56 -2.24 5.30
CA SER A 172 22.82 -2.79 4.78
C SER A 172 23.64 -1.71 4.07
N ASN A 173 24.96 -1.88 4.04
CA ASN A 173 25.84 -0.98 3.28
C ASN A 173 25.46 -0.94 1.79
N ASP A 174 25.05 -2.07 1.23
CA ASP A 174 24.59 -2.16 -0.15
C ASP A 174 23.36 -1.29 -0.40
N LEU A 175 22.32 -1.41 0.42
CA LEU A 175 21.14 -0.56 0.26
C LEU A 175 21.48 0.91 0.51
N ARG A 176 22.31 1.21 1.51
CA ARG A 176 22.75 2.58 1.80
C ARG A 176 23.43 3.21 0.59
N ASN A 177 24.36 2.49 -0.03
CA ASN A 177 25.08 2.96 -1.22
C ASN A 177 24.15 3.09 -2.44
N THR A 178 23.23 2.13 -2.63
CA THR A 178 22.21 2.17 -3.67
C THR A 178 21.32 3.41 -3.53
N MET A 179 20.95 3.79 -2.31
CA MET A 179 20.07 4.93 -2.04
C MET A 179 20.80 6.28 -2.03
N ALA A 180 22.11 6.32 -1.76
CA ALA A 180 22.88 7.55 -1.64
C ALA A 180 23.00 8.37 -2.94
N GLY A 181 22.90 7.71 -4.10
CA GLY A 181 23.05 8.34 -5.41
C GLY A 181 21.75 8.81 -6.06
N LYS A 182 20.62 8.72 -5.36
CA LYS A 182 19.32 9.06 -5.95
C LYS A 182 19.09 10.58 -6.00
N PRO A 183 18.35 11.09 -7.02
CA PRO A 183 18.11 12.53 -7.19
C PRO A 183 17.33 13.16 -6.03
N GLU A 184 16.46 12.39 -5.40
CA GLU A 184 15.77 12.74 -4.16
C GLU A 184 16.38 11.89 -3.02
N PRO A 185 16.67 12.45 -1.83
CA PRO A 185 17.25 11.68 -0.73
C PRO A 185 16.22 10.67 -0.18
N TYR A 186 16.14 9.48 -0.78
CA TYR A 186 15.15 8.45 -0.40
C TYR A 186 15.46 7.71 0.91
N TYR A 187 16.57 8.05 1.56
CA TYR A 187 16.94 7.57 2.89
C TYR A 187 17.69 8.68 3.64
N PRO A 188 17.33 9.01 4.89
CA PRO A 188 17.95 10.10 5.60
C PRO A 188 19.29 9.62 6.19
N THR A 189 20.23 10.54 6.32
CA THR A 189 21.55 10.23 6.89
C THR A 189 21.45 10.10 8.41
N GLY A 190 21.40 8.85 8.90
CA GLY A 190 21.49 8.56 10.34
C GLY A 190 20.19 8.18 11.05
N ALA A 191 19.07 8.02 10.34
CA ALA A 191 17.89 7.42 10.94
C ALA A 191 18.00 5.90 10.93
N GLY A 192 17.46 5.23 11.95
CA GLY A 192 17.47 3.78 12.09
C GLY A 192 16.84 2.99 10.91
N LEU A 193 16.53 1.73 11.15
CA LEU A 193 15.88 0.90 10.16
C LEU A 193 14.40 1.27 10.06
N TRP A 194 14.04 2.02 9.01
CA TRP A 194 12.65 2.22 8.62
C TRP A 194 12.04 0.91 8.11
N GLY A 195 10.77 0.65 8.46
CA GLY A 195 10.05 -0.54 8.00
C GLY A 195 9.97 -0.62 6.49
N MET A 196 9.80 0.52 5.80
CA MET A 196 9.85 0.55 4.33
C MET A 196 11.25 0.29 3.78
N ALA A 197 12.32 0.65 4.50
CA ALA A 197 13.67 0.30 4.08
C ALA A 197 13.91 -1.21 4.19
N LYS A 198 13.51 -1.83 5.32
CA LYS A 198 13.51 -3.29 5.48
C LYS A 198 12.72 -3.97 4.38
N PHE A 199 11.51 -3.48 4.09
CA PHE A 199 10.67 -3.97 3.01
C PHE A 199 11.35 -3.93 1.64
N VAL A 200 12.09 -2.86 1.32
CA VAL A 200 12.90 -2.79 0.09
C VAL A 200 14.03 -3.82 0.12
N GLN A 201 14.71 -4.02 1.26
CA GLN A 201 15.75 -5.06 1.39
C GLN A 201 15.20 -6.48 1.24
N ASP A 202 13.95 -6.68 1.64
CA ASP A 202 13.24 -7.96 1.53
C ASP A 202 12.62 -8.16 0.14
N GLY A 203 12.98 -7.33 -0.84
CA GLY A 203 12.52 -7.49 -2.21
C GLY A 203 11.08 -7.01 -2.43
N SER A 204 10.65 -6.02 -1.65
CA SER A 204 9.28 -5.50 -1.67
C SER A 204 8.24 -6.56 -1.32
N GLN A 205 8.58 -7.38 -0.32
CA GLN A 205 7.73 -8.44 0.21
C GLN A 205 7.47 -8.19 1.70
N ALA A 206 6.23 -8.40 2.13
CA ALA A 206 5.85 -8.36 3.53
C ALA A 206 5.29 -9.73 3.94
N THR A 207 5.84 -10.31 5.01
CA THR A 207 5.29 -11.53 5.62
C THR A 207 4.42 -11.15 6.81
N VAL A 208 3.23 -11.73 6.90
CA VAL A 208 2.25 -11.47 7.97
C VAL A 208 1.70 -12.79 8.46
N THR A 209 1.71 -13.01 9.78
CA THR A 209 1.11 -14.19 10.40
C THR A 209 -0.38 -13.96 10.64
N ILE A 210 -1.23 -14.86 10.16
CA ILE A 210 -2.65 -14.86 10.54
C ILE A 210 -2.78 -15.44 11.94
N PRO A 211 -3.49 -14.79 12.88
CA PRO A 211 -3.61 -15.29 14.25
C PRO A 211 -4.22 -16.70 14.31
N SER A 212 -3.57 -17.61 15.02
CA SER A 212 -3.94 -19.04 15.04
C SER A 212 -5.30 -19.34 15.64
N GLY A 213 -5.74 -18.53 16.62
CA GLY A 213 -7.06 -18.66 17.24
C GLY A 213 -8.18 -17.93 16.51
N LEU A 214 -7.88 -17.17 15.45
CA LEU A 214 -8.84 -16.32 14.76
C LEU A 214 -10.04 -17.14 14.27
N LYS A 215 -11.24 -16.64 14.50
CA LYS A 215 -12.47 -17.30 14.07
C LYS A 215 -12.50 -17.51 12.56
N ASN A 216 -12.97 -18.67 12.11
CA ASN A 216 -13.16 -18.92 10.69
C ASN A 216 -14.16 -17.92 10.09
N GLY A 217 -13.93 -17.52 8.85
CA GLY A 217 -14.80 -16.56 8.17
C GLY A 217 -14.07 -15.76 7.09
N GLN A 218 -14.80 -14.89 6.41
CA GLN A 218 -14.22 -14.01 5.39
C GLN A 218 -13.76 -12.67 5.98
N TYR A 219 -12.53 -12.28 5.65
CA TYR A 219 -11.87 -11.07 6.14
C TYR A 219 -11.26 -10.27 4.99
N LEU A 220 -11.26 -8.95 5.13
CA LEU A 220 -10.37 -8.07 4.39
C LEU A 220 -9.05 -7.94 5.15
N VAL A 221 -7.95 -8.07 4.42
CA VAL A 221 -6.63 -7.68 4.90
C VAL A 221 -6.19 -6.44 4.12
N ARG A 222 -6.01 -5.35 4.85
CA ARG A 222 -5.50 -4.07 4.32
C ARG A 222 -4.02 -3.99 4.64
N HIS A 223 -3.20 -4.00 3.61
CA HIS A 223 -1.77 -3.82 3.74
C HIS A 223 -1.38 -2.45 3.19
N GLU A 224 -0.54 -1.73 3.92
CA GLU A 224 -0.17 -0.38 3.54
C GLU A 224 1.31 -0.07 3.71
N LEU A 225 1.79 0.77 2.79
CA LEU A 225 3.09 1.42 2.84
C LEU A 225 2.84 2.90 3.13
N MET A 226 3.51 3.46 4.14
CA MET A 226 3.28 4.84 4.59
C MET A 226 4.57 5.64 4.46
N ALA A 227 4.75 6.30 3.33
CA ALA A 227 5.98 6.99 2.98
C ALA A 227 6.01 8.43 3.53
N VAL A 228 7.08 8.79 4.23
CA VAL A 228 7.24 10.11 4.88
C VAL A 228 8.23 11.02 4.15
N HIS A 229 8.56 10.71 2.90
CA HIS A 229 9.56 11.43 2.11
C HIS A 229 9.11 12.83 1.64
N ASN A 230 7.81 13.12 1.71
CA ASN A 230 7.20 14.38 1.30
C ASN A 230 6.62 15.12 2.52
N PRO A 231 7.40 15.95 3.24
CA PRO A 231 6.89 16.67 4.40
C PRO A 231 5.70 17.57 4.06
N LEU A 232 4.75 17.66 5.00
CA LEU A 232 3.60 18.55 4.87
C LEU A 232 4.07 20.02 4.90
N LYS A 233 3.59 20.81 3.94
CA LYS A 233 3.82 22.25 3.87
C LYS A 233 2.53 22.98 4.23
N ASP A 234 2.64 23.98 5.09
CA ASP A 234 1.51 24.79 5.52
C ASP A 234 0.78 25.39 4.32
N GLY A 235 -0.53 25.13 4.24
CA GLY A 235 -1.40 25.63 3.17
C GLY A 235 -1.29 24.90 1.83
N ASP A 236 -0.53 23.81 1.72
CA ASP A 236 -0.40 23.01 0.50
C ASP A 236 -0.97 21.59 0.69
N SER A 237 -2.20 21.39 0.20
CA SER A 237 -2.92 20.11 0.25
C SER A 237 -2.33 19.02 -0.64
N THR A 238 -1.30 19.30 -1.44
CA THR A 238 -0.62 18.31 -2.29
C THR A 238 0.62 17.71 -1.62
N THR A 239 0.87 18.07 -0.37
CA THR A 239 2.04 17.66 0.41
C THR A 239 1.66 16.86 1.66
N GLY A 240 2.63 16.19 2.26
CA GLY A 240 2.43 15.32 3.41
C GLY A 240 2.76 13.85 3.11
N PRO A 241 2.75 13.00 4.15
CA PRO A 241 3.01 11.58 3.99
C PRO A 241 2.02 10.94 3.02
N GLN A 242 2.53 10.00 2.23
CA GLN A 242 1.78 9.29 1.21
C GLN A 242 1.46 7.88 1.73
N VAL A 243 0.17 7.57 1.80
CA VAL A 243 -0.31 6.25 2.25
C VAL A 243 -0.76 5.45 1.03
N TYR A 244 -0.12 4.29 0.82
CA TYR A 244 -0.42 3.35 -0.25
C TYR A 244 -1.12 2.13 0.36
N ASN A 245 -2.44 2.05 0.27
CA ASN A 245 -3.20 0.96 0.89
C ASN A 245 -3.90 0.07 -0.15
N GLY A 246 -3.63 -1.23 -0.06
CA GLY A 246 -4.29 -2.25 -0.87
C GLY A 246 -4.99 -3.28 0.01
N CYS A 247 -6.07 -3.86 -0.52
CA CYS A 247 -6.88 -4.83 0.20
C CYS A 247 -6.90 -6.19 -0.49
N ILE A 248 -6.83 -7.24 0.32
CA ILE A 248 -6.89 -8.63 -0.11
C ILE A 248 -8.04 -9.34 0.62
N GLN A 249 -8.75 -10.22 -0.08
CA GLN A 249 -9.91 -10.95 0.45
C GLN A 249 -9.52 -12.37 0.84
N PHE A 250 -9.66 -12.70 2.12
CA PHE A 250 -9.33 -14.02 2.67
C PHE A 250 -10.53 -14.74 3.25
N GLU A 251 -10.52 -16.06 3.18
CA GLU A 251 -11.35 -16.96 3.96
C GLU A 251 -10.43 -17.68 4.94
N VAL A 252 -10.52 -17.31 6.21
CA VAL A 252 -9.75 -17.94 7.27
C VAL A 252 -10.39 -19.29 7.60
N ILE A 253 -9.56 -20.33 7.59
CA ILE A 253 -9.94 -21.71 7.92
C ILE A 253 -9.02 -22.29 8.99
N GLY A 254 -9.48 -23.34 9.67
CA GLY A 254 -8.67 -24.05 10.67
C GLY A 254 -8.33 -23.22 11.91
N GLY A 255 -9.05 -22.13 12.13
CA GLY A 255 -8.92 -21.26 13.30
C GLY A 255 -9.75 -21.71 14.49
N GLY A 256 -9.95 -20.78 15.43
CA GLY A 256 -10.61 -21.02 16.71
C GLY A 256 -11.88 -20.21 16.90
N GLU A 257 -12.10 -19.71 18.11
CA GLU A 257 -13.25 -18.88 18.49
C GLU A 257 -12.85 -17.43 18.81
N VAL A 258 -11.59 -17.04 18.57
CA VAL A 258 -11.12 -15.68 18.87
C VAL A 258 -11.69 -14.72 17.82
N GLU A 259 -12.58 -13.84 18.27
CA GLU A 259 -13.07 -12.74 17.47
C GLU A 259 -12.07 -11.58 17.50
N LEU A 260 -12.04 -10.80 16.40
CA LEU A 260 -11.27 -9.56 16.37
C LEU A 260 -11.84 -8.59 17.43
N PRO A 261 -10.99 -7.86 18.18
CA PRO A 261 -11.47 -6.77 19.03
C PRO A 261 -12.15 -5.68 18.19
N GLU A 262 -12.79 -4.72 18.86
CA GLU A 262 -13.31 -3.53 18.18
C GLU A 262 -12.18 -2.83 17.41
N GLY A 263 -12.39 -2.64 16.11
CA GLY A 263 -11.42 -2.02 15.21
C GLY A 263 -11.63 -0.51 15.05
N THR A 264 -10.73 0.13 14.32
CA THR A 264 -10.79 1.56 14.00
C THR A 264 -11.34 1.77 12.59
N LYS A 265 -12.20 2.77 12.38
CA LYS A 265 -12.64 3.17 11.03
C LYS A 265 -11.47 3.69 10.19
N ALA A 266 -11.51 3.45 8.88
CA ALA A 266 -10.39 3.78 8.01
C ALA A 266 -10.07 5.28 8.03
N GLY A 267 -11.10 6.12 7.99
CA GLY A 267 -11.05 7.57 8.11
C GLY A 267 -10.70 8.08 9.51
N SER A 268 -10.32 7.18 10.42
CA SER A 268 -9.89 7.50 11.79
C SER A 268 -8.58 6.81 12.17
N LEU A 269 -7.92 6.14 11.22
CA LEU A 269 -6.61 5.53 11.45
C LEU A 269 -5.55 6.61 11.68
N TYR A 270 -5.62 7.73 10.97
CA TYR A 270 -4.65 8.82 11.01
C TYR A 270 -5.35 10.18 11.13
N ALA A 271 -4.75 11.09 11.89
CA ALA A 271 -5.25 12.46 11.99
C ALA A 271 -4.62 13.33 10.88
N PRO A 272 -5.41 14.10 10.10
CA PRO A 272 -4.91 14.98 9.03
C PRO A 272 -3.84 15.99 9.46
N ASP A 273 -3.84 16.36 10.74
CA ASP A 273 -2.94 17.34 11.35
C ASP A 273 -2.20 16.77 12.58
N GLY A 274 -2.19 15.45 12.76
CA GLY A 274 -1.47 14.79 13.84
C GLY A 274 0.03 14.65 13.57
N ASP A 275 0.76 14.09 14.54
CA ASP A 275 2.22 13.94 14.49
C ASP A 275 2.70 13.22 13.23
N PHE A 276 1.99 12.18 12.79
CA PHE A 276 2.31 11.47 11.54
C PHE A 276 2.19 12.37 10.31
N ALA A 277 1.12 13.15 10.20
CA ALA A 277 0.90 14.06 9.07
C ALA A 277 1.95 15.18 9.01
N LYS A 278 2.40 15.64 10.18
CA LYS A 278 3.35 16.76 10.33
C LYS A 278 4.83 16.34 10.40
N TYR A 279 5.13 15.05 10.45
CA TYR A 279 6.50 14.57 10.61
C TYR A 279 7.40 14.98 9.44
N ASN A 280 8.58 15.54 9.73
CA ASN A 280 9.55 15.94 8.73
C ASN A 280 10.84 15.11 8.86
N VAL A 281 10.93 14.06 8.05
CA VAL A 281 12.04 13.11 8.08
C VAL A 281 13.42 13.75 7.88
N TYR A 282 13.51 14.90 7.19
CA TYR A 282 14.78 15.55 6.88
C TYR A 282 15.29 16.46 8.00
N SER A 283 14.39 17.15 8.72
CA SER A 283 14.78 17.96 9.88
C SER A 283 14.88 17.14 11.16
N ASP A 284 14.02 16.12 11.29
CA ASP A 284 13.85 15.41 12.56
C ASP A 284 14.77 14.18 12.63
N ASN A 285 15.21 13.66 11.49
CA ASN A 285 16.16 12.55 11.35
C ASN A 285 15.85 11.32 12.23
N GLY A 286 14.57 10.97 12.34
CA GLY A 286 14.10 9.85 13.16
C GLY A 286 13.70 10.23 14.59
N ALA A 287 14.10 11.40 15.09
CA ALA A 287 13.74 11.86 16.42
C ALA A 287 12.23 12.15 16.51
N GLY A 288 11.60 11.75 17.63
CA GLY A 288 10.19 12.00 17.89
C GLY A 288 9.20 11.23 17.02
N PHE A 289 9.68 10.38 16.09
CA PHE A 289 8.78 9.58 15.26
C PHE A 289 8.04 8.55 16.12
N THR A 290 6.71 8.59 16.03
CA THR A 290 5.83 7.60 16.66
C THR A 290 5.11 6.82 15.58
N ASN A 291 5.08 5.49 15.72
CA ASN A 291 4.37 4.61 14.80
C ASN A 291 2.90 5.02 14.70
N PRO A 292 2.38 5.35 13.50
CA PRO A 292 1.03 5.88 13.35
C PRO A 292 -0.04 4.79 13.51
N GLY A 293 -1.28 5.20 13.80
CA GLY A 293 -2.45 4.33 13.88
C GLY A 293 -2.60 3.58 15.21
N PRO A 294 -3.63 2.71 15.33
CA PRO A 294 -3.92 2.00 16.58
C PRO A 294 -2.80 1.03 16.98
N ALA A 295 -2.82 0.55 18.23
CA ALA A 295 -1.87 -0.45 18.69
C ALA A 295 -1.98 -1.76 17.90
N VAL A 296 -0.85 -2.47 17.74
CA VAL A 296 -0.85 -3.83 17.20
C VAL A 296 -1.62 -4.75 18.15
N TRP A 297 -2.55 -5.51 17.62
CA TRP A 297 -3.27 -6.53 18.36
C TRP A 297 -2.36 -7.71 18.64
N ASN A 298 -2.31 -8.15 19.90
CA ASN A 298 -1.43 -9.24 20.35
C ASN A 298 -1.91 -10.65 19.94
N GLY A 299 -3.01 -10.77 19.18
CA GLY A 299 -3.38 -11.96 18.42
C GLY A 299 -3.77 -13.21 19.20
N ALA A 300 -3.45 -13.36 20.48
CA ALA A 300 -3.83 -14.52 21.28
C ALA A 300 -3.65 -14.33 22.79
N SER A 301 -4.64 -14.77 23.54
CA SER A 301 -4.45 -15.56 24.76
C SER A 301 -5.68 -16.44 24.95
N SER A 302 -5.68 -17.62 24.33
CA SER A 302 -6.54 -18.74 24.73
C SER A 302 -5.69 -19.98 24.99
N SER A 303 -4.72 -19.84 25.90
CA SER A 303 -4.30 -20.97 26.71
C SER A 303 -5.42 -21.26 27.70
N GLY A 304 -6.18 -22.34 27.46
CA GLY A 304 -7.14 -22.84 28.43
C GLY A 304 -6.45 -23.16 29.75
N SER A 305 -6.66 -22.31 30.74
CA SER A 305 -6.60 -22.65 32.16
C SER A 305 -7.56 -21.71 32.87
N SER A 306 -8.77 -22.21 33.07
CA SER A 306 -9.75 -21.64 33.98
C SER A 306 -9.14 -21.60 35.39
N SER A 307 -8.71 -20.41 35.81
CA SER A 307 -8.61 -20.05 37.21
C SER A 307 -9.38 -18.77 37.42
N SER A 308 -10.63 -18.94 37.82
CA SER A 308 -11.45 -17.90 38.42
C SER A 308 -10.72 -17.32 39.64
N SER A 309 -10.32 -16.05 39.54
CA SER A 309 -10.01 -15.24 40.72
C SER A 309 -10.71 -13.90 40.57
N SER A 310 -11.93 -13.86 41.12
CA SER A 310 -12.65 -12.66 41.49
C SER A 310 -11.76 -11.79 42.39
N SER A 311 -11.48 -10.56 41.95
CA SER A 311 -10.90 -9.53 42.81
C SER A 311 -11.82 -8.31 42.82
N SER A 312 -12.69 -8.29 43.81
CA SER A 312 -13.41 -7.11 44.29
C SER A 312 -12.41 -6.14 44.92
N SER A 313 -12.33 -4.93 44.36
CA SER A 313 -11.63 -3.80 44.98
C SER A 313 -12.53 -3.15 46.02
N SER A 314 -12.14 -3.23 47.29
CA SER A 314 -12.60 -2.28 48.31
C SER A 314 -11.42 -1.81 49.14
N SER A 315 -11.33 -0.49 49.23
CA SER A 315 -10.35 0.32 49.95
C SER A 315 -10.51 0.22 51.46
N SER A 316 -9.40 0.16 52.20
CA SER A 316 -9.15 1.04 53.37
C SER A 316 -7.79 0.81 54.02
N SER A 317 -7.23 1.92 54.47
CA SER A 317 -6.02 2.18 55.24
C SER A 317 -5.99 1.52 56.63
N SER A 318 -4.80 1.13 57.13
CA SER A 318 -4.13 1.72 58.32
C SER A 318 -3.08 0.79 58.99
N SER A 319 -1.86 1.35 59.11
CA SER A 319 -0.88 1.33 60.22
C SER A 319 -0.57 0.08 61.11
N SER A 320 0.73 -0.24 61.10
CA SER A 320 1.69 -0.41 62.22
C SER A 320 1.69 -1.60 63.20
N SER A 321 2.88 -2.23 63.31
CA SER A 321 3.55 -2.89 64.48
C SER A 321 2.79 -4.02 65.19
N ASP A 322 3.37 -5.17 65.55
CA ASP A 322 4.57 -5.36 66.37
C ASP A 322 5.06 -6.84 66.30
N SER A 323 6.23 -7.04 66.89
CA SER A 323 7.13 -8.19 66.95
C SER A 323 6.75 -9.24 68.01
N GLY A 324 7.37 -10.42 67.93
CA GLY A 324 7.49 -11.37 69.05
C GLY A 324 7.14 -12.81 68.65
N SER A 325 8.12 -13.62 68.24
CA SER A 325 9.03 -14.42 69.08
C SER A 325 8.55 -15.87 69.30
N SER A 326 9.41 -16.77 68.80
CA SER A 326 9.95 -17.94 69.49
C SER A 326 9.32 -19.33 69.34
N ALA A 327 10.27 -20.23 69.06
CA ALA A 327 10.40 -21.61 69.52
C ALA A 327 9.55 -22.67 68.80
N SER A 328 10.03 -23.88 68.54
CA SER A 328 11.35 -24.54 68.65
C SER A 328 11.16 -25.94 68.10
N ALA A 329 12.22 -26.50 67.49
CA ALA A 329 12.56 -27.93 67.41
C ALA A 329 11.50 -28.85 66.71
N ASP A 330 11.81 -30.03 66.18
CA ASP A 330 12.96 -30.90 66.26
C ASP A 330 12.85 -31.88 65.07
N SER A 331 13.94 -32.59 64.81
CA SER A 331 14.00 -33.96 64.29
C SER A 331 13.92 -34.10 62.76
N SER A 332 15.03 -34.22 62.03
CA SER A 332 16.13 -35.23 62.05
C SER A 332 15.90 -36.38 61.07
N SER A 333 17.01 -36.71 60.40
CA SER A 333 17.34 -37.96 59.67
C SER A 333 17.06 -37.89 58.16
N ALA A 334 18.09 -37.70 57.31
CA ALA A 334 19.16 -38.65 56.95
C ALA A 334 18.59 -39.85 56.16
N ASP A 335 19.18 -40.39 55.11
CA ASP A 335 20.23 -40.04 54.16
C ASP A 335 20.20 -41.19 53.13
N SER A 336 21.01 -41.10 52.07
CA SER A 336 21.40 -42.17 51.14
C SER A 336 20.37 -42.56 50.06
N ALA A 337 20.60 -42.39 48.76
CA ALA A 337 21.73 -42.59 47.85
C ALA A 337 21.65 -43.90 47.03
N SER A 338 22.12 -43.76 45.78
CA SER A 338 22.47 -44.80 44.78
C SER A 338 21.31 -45.42 43.99
N ALA A 339 21.15 -45.08 42.69
CA ALA A 339 21.86 -45.60 41.50
C ALA A 339 21.50 -47.08 41.23
N THR A 340 21.13 -47.54 40.02
CA THR A 340 21.94 -47.51 38.79
C THR A 340 21.14 -48.07 37.58
N ALA A 341 21.54 -47.63 36.37
CA ALA A 341 21.58 -48.36 35.09
C ALA A 341 20.24 -48.53 34.29
N THR A 342 20.18 -48.41 32.95
CA THR A 342 21.20 -48.48 31.89
C THR A 342 20.64 -47.97 30.55
N ALA A 343 21.57 -47.52 29.67
CA ALA A 343 21.54 -47.54 28.20
C ALA A 343 20.67 -46.48 27.48
N ALA A 344 21.07 -45.82 26.38
CA ALA A 344 22.16 -46.08 25.45
C ALA A 344 22.64 -44.78 24.75
N THR A 345 23.92 -44.81 24.42
CA THR A 345 24.71 -44.12 23.38
C THR A 345 23.92 -43.55 22.18
N SER A 346 24.18 -42.29 21.79
CA SER A 346 24.91 -41.95 20.54
C SER A 346 24.79 -40.47 20.14
N SER A 347 25.96 -39.84 20.04
CA SER A 347 26.42 -38.88 19.03
C SER A 347 25.75 -37.51 18.85
N ALA A 348 26.58 -36.51 19.07
CA ALA A 348 26.43 -35.12 18.67
C ALA A 348 26.64 -34.91 17.16
N ASP A 349 26.15 -33.75 16.73
CA ASP A 349 26.64 -32.89 15.65
C ASP A 349 26.45 -33.34 14.19
N ALA A 350 25.64 -32.58 13.44
CA ALA A 350 26.12 -31.68 12.38
C ALA A 350 24.98 -31.24 11.45
N SER A 351 24.98 -29.94 11.17
CA SER A 351 24.48 -29.23 9.96
C SER A 351 23.64 -30.00 8.94
N ALA A 352 22.41 -29.53 8.73
CA ALA A 352 21.64 -29.82 7.53
C ALA A 352 21.55 -28.58 6.63
N ALA A 353 22.02 -28.77 5.40
CA ALA A 353 22.21 -27.78 4.36
C ALA A 353 20.91 -27.27 3.73
N THR A 354 20.97 -26.05 3.22
CA THR A 354 20.00 -25.41 2.33
C THR A 354 19.93 -26.10 0.96
N PRO A 355 18.75 -26.34 0.36
CA PRO A 355 18.67 -26.77 -1.02
C PRO A 355 18.77 -25.58 -1.98
N THR A 356 19.84 -25.56 -2.77
CA THR A 356 19.97 -24.70 -3.95
C THR A 356 19.23 -25.34 -5.13
N TYR A 357 18.19 -24.69 -5.63
CA TYR A 357 17.53 -25.10 -6.88
C TYR A 357 18.26 -24.49 -8.08
N ALA A 358 18.84 -25.35 -8.91
CA ALA A 358 19.39 -25.01 -10.21
C ALA A 358 18.27 -25.01 -11.27
N TYR A 359 18.18 -23.94 -12.06
CA TYR A 359 17.33 -23.88 -13.25
C TYR A 359 18.09 -24.43 -14.47
N PRO A 360 17.43 -25.19 -15.37
CA PRO A 360 18.04 -25.59 -16.64
C PRO A 360 18.13 -24.41 -17.61
N SER A 361 19.33 -24.24 -18.20
CA SER A 361 19.62 -23.30 -19.28
C SER A 361 19.01 -23.78 -20.59
N PHE A 362 18.25 -22.92 -21.27
CA PHE A 362 17.90 -23.11 -22.67
C PHE A 362 18.73 -22.15 -23.54
N SER A 363 19.55 -22.74 -24.41
CA SER A 363 20.32 -22.07 -25.45
C SER A 363 19.41 -21.33 -26.44
N SER A 364 19.71 -20.06 -26.70
CA SER A 364 19.11 -19.28 -27.77
C SER A 364 19.97 -19.42 -29.03
N SER A 365 19.42 -20.05 -30.07
CA SER A 365 19.96 -19.92 -31.43
C SER A 365 19.31 -18.73 -32.13
N SER A 366 20.17 -17.88 -32.64
CA SER A 366 19.97 -16.65 -33.39
C SER A 366 19.20 -16.83 -34.71
N SER A 367 18.38 -15.84 -35.06
CA SER A 367 18.38 -15.27 -36.42
C SER A 367 17.71 -13.89 -36.44
N SER A 368 18.57 -12.89 -36.69
CA SER A 368 18.37 -11.68 -37.51
C SER A 368 17.18 -11.76 -38.49
N SER A 369 16.46 -10.69 -38.84
CA SER A 369 16.98 -9.42 -39.36
C SER A 369 15.86 -8.38 -39.60
N SER A 370 16.17 -7.12 -39.27
CA SER A 370 15.99 -5.89 -40.08
C SER A 370 14.62 -5.44 -40.63
N SER A 371 14.27 -4.19 -40.25
CA SER A 371 13.81 -3.06 -41.11
C SER A 371 12.53 -3.24 -41.96
N SER A 372 11.65 -2.27 -42.19
CA SER A 372 11.59 -0.83 -41.96
C SER A 372 10.25 -0.32 -42.54
N SER A 373 9.71 0.71 -41.91
CA SER A 373 9.00 1.88 -42.46
C SER A 373 8.15 1.81 -43.76
N SER A 374 6.93 2.34 -43.57
CA SER A 374 6.29 3.46 -44.30
C SER A 374 5.52 3.24 -45.62
N SER A 375 4.22 3.56 -45.49
CA SER A 375 3.41 4.50 -46.29
C SER A 375 2.97 4.16 -47.73
N SER A 376 1.65 3.93 -47.84
CA SER A 376 0.67 4.53 -48.77
C SER A 376 1.05 4.72 -50.26
N SER A 377 0.27 4.12 -51.17
CA SER A 377 -0.93 4.74 -51.75
C SER A 377 -1.45 3.99 -53.01
N SER A 378 -2.78 3.83 -53.06
CA SER A 378 -3.68 3.83 -54.24
C SER A 378 -3.32 3.09 -55.55
N SER A 379 -4.13 2.08 -55.93
CA SER A 379 -5.19 2.19 -56.98
C SER A 379 -5.55 0.84 -57.64
N SER A 380 -6.86 0.57 -57.73
CA SER A 380 -7.62 -0.15 -58.78
C SER A 380 -7.38 -1.63 -59.12
N ASN A 381 -8.37 -2.46 -58.70
CA ASN A 381 -9.17 -3.46 -59.45
C ASN A 381 -8.53 -4.20 -60.65
N SER A 382 -8.62 -5.53 -60.81
CA SER A 382 -9.87 -6.33 -60.76
C SER A 382 -9.63 -7.84 -61.01
N SER A 383 -10.60 -8.65 -60.52
CA SER A 383 -11.00 -10.02 -60.95
C SER A 383 -10.04 -11.17 -60.64
N SER A 384 -10.43 -12.38 -60.20
CA SER A 384 -11.68 -13.17 -60.12
C SER A 384 -11.40 -14.28 -59.06
N SER A 385 -12.30 -14.98 -58.38
CA SER A 385 -13.46 -15.73 -58.85
C SER A 385 -14.30 -16.27 -57.66
N SER A 386 -15.61 -16.05 -57.75
CA SER A 386 -16.68 -17.06 -57.68
C SER A 386 -16.89 -17.97 -56.44
N GLY A 387 -18.06 -17.80 -55.80
CA GLY A 387 -18.82 -18.91 -55.15
C GLY A 387 -19.62 -18.48 -53.90
N HIS A 388 -20.74 -17.75 -54.01
CA HIS A 388 -22.13 -18.24 -53.87
C HIS A 388 -22.49 -18.89 -52.49
N CYS A 389 -23.59 -18.59 -51.78
CA CYS A 389 -24.74 -17.70 -51.98
C CYS A 389 -25.67 -17.71 -50.72
N LYS A 390 -26.53 -16.67 -50.62
CA LYS A 390 -27.85 -16.56 -49.94
C LYS A 390 -27.96 -16.01 -48.50
N ARG A 391 -28.50 -14.78 -48.41
CA ARG A 391 -29.69 -14.45 -47.58
C ARG A 391 -30.64 -13.52 -48.36
N ARG A 392 -31.94 -13.88 -48.37
CA ARG A 392 -33.12 -13.12 -48.85
C ARG A 392 -33.48 -12.07 -47.77
N LYS A 393 -33.61 -10.77 -48.10
CA LYS A 393 -34.71 -9.97 -48.70
C LYS A 393 -35.78 -9.43 -47.71
N ARG A 394 -36.04 -8.12 -47.89
CA ARG A 394 -37.16 -7.22 -47.47
C ARG A 394 -37.04 -6.55 -46.09
N SER A 395 -37.45 -5.30 -45.84
CA SER A 395 -37.83 -4.07 -46.59
C SER A 395 -38.01 -2.98 -45.49
N PRO A 396 -37.82 -1.66 -45.72
CA PRO A 396 -37.95 -0.66 -44.66
C PRO A 396 -39.38 -0.11 -44.56
N SER A 397 -39.87 0.10 -43.34
CA SER A 397 -41.06 0.90 -43.05
C SER A 397 -40.67 2.11 -42.22
N ALA A 398 -41.19 3.27 -42.62
CA ALA A 398 -41.09 4.54 -41.94
C ALA A 398 -42.02 4.63 -40.72
N ALA A 399 -41.65 5.43 -39.72
CA ALA A 399 -42.42 6.57 -39.19
C ALA A 399 -41.95 6.97 -37.78
N ASP A 400 -42.01 8.28 -37.55
CA ASP A 400 -42.07 9.02 -36.29
C ASP A 400 -40.81 9.20 -35.40
N ALA A 401 -40.19 10.36 -35.63
CA ALA A 401 -39.45 11.12 -34.63
C ALA A 401 -40.23 12.40 -34.29
N PRO A 402 -40.27 12.85 -33.02
CA PRO A 402 -40.46 14.26 -32.72
C PRO A 402 -39.13 14.91 -32.34
N ALA A 403 -38.85 16.01 -33.02
CA ALA A 403 -37.68 16.85 -32.82
C ALA A 403 -37.90 17.92 -31.74
N LYS A 404 -36.79 18.24 -31.06
CA LYS A 404 -36.38 19.56 -30.53
C LYS A 404 -37.25 20.23 -29.46
N ARG A 405 -36.60 20.56 -28.34
CA ARG A 405 -36.64 21.93 -27.77
C ARG A 405 -35.40 22.19 -26.89
N ARG A 406 -34.58 23.12 -27.38
CA ARG A 406 -33.54 23.87 -26.68
C ARG A 406 -34.18 25.23 -26.37
N PRO A 407 -34.14 25.78 -25.15
CA PRO A 407 -34.49 27.17 -24.94
C PRO A 407 -33.25 28.05 -25.11
N THR A 408 -33.34 28.96 -26.07
CA THR A 408 -32.52 30.17 -26.19
C THR A 408 -33.15 31.28 -25.34
N ASN A 409 -32.30 32.08 -24.69
CA ASN A 409 -32.61 33.42 -24.18
C ASN A 409 -33.28 34.30 -25.25
N PRO A 410 -34.15 35.25 -24.84
CA PRO A 410 -33.90 36.69 -25.06
C PRO A 410 -34.37 37.54 -23.85
N LEU A 411 -34.01 38.80 -23.58
CA LEU A 411 -33.38 39.91 -24.30
C LEU A 411 -33.01 41.02 -23.28
N GLN A 412 -32.11 41.92 -23.71
CA GLN A 412 -31.61 43.18 -23.10
C GLN A 412 -32.73 44.17 -22.75
N MET A 413 -32.59 45.19 -21.88
CA MET A 413 -31.72 46.38 -21.95
C MET A 413 -31.97 47.21 -20.65
N THR A 414 -30.98 47.82 -19.99
CA THR A 414 -30.65 49.25 -20.18
C THR A 414 -29.33 49.62 -19.49
N ARG A 415 -28.52 50.41 -20.18
CA ARG A 415 -27.32 51.12 -19.68
C ARG A 415 -27.70 52.53 -19.20
N ARG A 416 -26.81 53.12 -18.37
CA ARG A 416 -26.67 54.53 -17.90
C ARG A 416 -27.14 54.70 -16.44
N ASN A 417 -26.37 55.26 -15.49
CA ASN A 417 -25.46 56.41 -15.58
C ASN A 417 -24.28 56.37 -14.58
N LEU A 418 -23.25 57.11 -14.97
CA LEU A 418 -22.07 57.57 -14.24
C LEU A 418 -22.40 58.62 -13.14
N ASN A 419 -21.49 58.70 -12.17
CA ASN A 419 -20.94 59.90 -11.50
C ASN A 419 -21.55 60.51 -10.22
N LYS A 420 -20.60 60.83 -9.31
CA LYS A 420 -20.56 61.76 -8.16
C LYS A 420 -21.07 61.18 -6.81
N ALA A 421 -20.37 61.35 -5.68
CA ALA A 421 -19.44 62.41 -5.31
C ALA A 421 -18.31 61.96 -4.36
N LEU A 422 -17.12 62.51 -4.67
CA LEU A 422 -15.99 62.76 -3.80
C LEU A 422 -16.33 63.70 -2.63
N HIS A 423 -15.51 63.60 -1.58
CA HIS A 423 -15.09 64.62 -0.57
C HIS A 423 -15.59 64.46 0.87
N ALA A 424 -14.66 63.99 1.73
CA ALA A 424 -14.16 64.67 2.95
C ALA A 424 -13.27 63.66 3.71
N ARG A 425 -12.08 63.94 4.24
CA ARG A 425 -11.14 65.05 4.27
C ARG A 425 -9.79 64.40 4.65
N ARG A 426 -8.72 64.68 3.89
CA ARG A 426 -7.33 64.56 4.38
C ARG A 426 -6.95 65.89 5.01
N HIS A 427 -6.42 65.86 6.22
CA HIS A 427 -5.58 66.83 6.95
C HIS A 427 -5.46 66.25 8.38
N SER A 428 -4.32 66.11 9.05
CA SER A 428 -2.99 66.70 8.93
C SER A 428 -1.96 65.90 9.75
N SER A 429 -0.67 66.08 9.40
CA SER A 429 0.56 66.06 10.24
C SER A 429 0.89 64.80 11.06
N SER A 430 2.00 64.09 10.83
CA SER A 430 3.43 64.46 10.88
C SER A 430 3.93 64.93 12.26
N LEU A 431 5.04 64.30 12.68
CA LEU A 431 5.97 64.54 13.79
C LEU A 431 5.69 63.83 15.14
N LEU A 432 6.56 62.86 15.48
CA LEU A 432 7.61 63.04 16.52
C LEU A 432 8.56 61.81 16.59
N HIS A 433 9.86 62.14 16.46
CA HIS A 433 11.12 61.44 16.78
C HIS A 433 11.51 60.15 16.05
#